data_AF-A0A7V5KUG6-F1
#
_entry.id   AF-A0A7V5KUG6-F1
#
_cell.length_a   1.000
_cell.length_b   1.000
_cell.length_c   1.000
_cell.angle_alpha   90.00
_cell.angle_beta   90.00
_cell.angle_gamma   90.00
#
_symmetry.space_group_name_H-M   'P 1'
#
loop_
_entity.id
_entity.type
_entity.pdbx_description
1 polymer ?
#
loop_
_entity_poly.entity_id
_entity_poly.type
_entity_poly.pdbx_seq_one_letter_code
_entity_poly.pdbx_strand_id
1 'polypeptide(L)' 'IGLAISQKVIADHGGTIQVQSVPGRGTVVTIELPVKAAGAQ' A
#
# COMPACT_ATOMS: atom_id res chain seq x y z
N ILE A 1 0.89 -8.53 13.42
CA ILE A 1 0.28 -9.54 12.51
C ILE A 1 -0.33 -8.87 11.27
N GLY A 2 -1.16 -7.83 11.41
CA GLY A 2 -1.85 -7.17 10.28
C GLY A 2 -0.94 -6.69 9.14
N LEU A 3 0.16 -5.99 9.42
CA LEU A 3 1.01 -5.38 8.38
C LEU A 3 1.66 -6.41 7.43
N ALA A 4 2.00 -7.60 7.92
CA ALA A 4 2.57 -8.66 7.07
C ALA A 4 1.52 -9.21 6.09
N ILE A 5 0.27 -9.34 6.55
CA ILE A 5 -0.86 -9.75 5.70
C ILE A 5 -1.16 -8.66 4.67
N SER A 6 -1.20 -7.39 5.10
CA SER A 6 -1.41 -6.27 4.18
C SER A 6 -0.33 -6.20 3.11
N GLN A 7 0.95 -6.37 3.47
CA GLN A 7 2.05 -6.43 2.50
C GLN A 7 1.86 -7.54 1.46
N LYS A 8 1.48 -8.74 1.91
CA LYS A 8 1.18 -9.88 1.03
C LYS A 8 0.06 -9.53 0.04
N VAL A 9 -1.07 -9.05 0.55
CA VAL A 9 -2.23 -8.67 -0.28
C VAL A 9 -1.85 -7.59 -1.30
N ILE A 10 -1.14 -6.55 -0.88
CA ILE A 10 -0.74 -5.45 -1.77
C ILE A 10 0.21 -5.94 -2.87
N ALA A 11 1.19 -6.78 -2.51
CA ALA A 11 2.11 -7.37 -3.48
C ALA A 11 1.39 -8.29 -4.48
N ASP A 12 0.42 -9.09 -4.02
CA ASP A 12 -0.39 -9.97 -4.88
C ASP A 12 -1.24 -9.15 -5.90
N HIS A 13 -1.53 -7.88 -5.60
CA HIS A 13 -2.20 -6.94 -6.51
C HIS A 13 -1.22 -6.09 -7.35
N GLY A 14 0.08 -6.39 -7.31
CA GLY A 14 1.11 -5.64 -8.04
C GLY A 14 1.37 -4.23 -7.48
N GLY A 15 0.99 -3.98 -6.23
CA GLY A 15 1.19 -2.70 -5.56
C GLY A 15 2.43 -2.63 -4.68
N THR A 16 2.60 -1.47 -4.06
CA THR A 16 3.67 -1.18 -3.10
C THR A 16 3.08 -0.59 -1.81
N ILE A 17 3.82 -0.74 -0.71
CA ILE A 17 3.48 -0.13 0.58
C ILE A 17 4.71 0.53 1.19
N GLN A 18 4.53 1.75 1.69
CA GLN A 18 5.55 2.55 2.36
C GLN A 18 5.04 2.95 3.74
N VAL A 19 5.91 2.85 4.76
CA VAL A 19 5.58 3.19 6.14
C VAL A 19 6.57 4.21 6.66
N GLN A 20 6.06 5.34 7.14
CA GLN A 20 6.84 6.42 7.73
C GLN A 20 6.31 6.65 9.14
N SER A 21 7.15 6.49 10.15
CA SER A 21 6.76 6.71 11.55
C SER A 21 7.75 7.64 12.23
N VAL A 22 7.21 8.60 12.98
CA VAL A 22 8.00 9.50 13.81
C VAL A 22 7.51 9.36 15.25
N PRO A 23 8.38 8.95 16.20
CA PRO A 23 8.00 8.85 17.61
C PRO A 23 7.34 10.13 18.12
N GLY A 24 6.18 9.98 18.77
CA GLY A 24 5.40 11.11 19.28
C GLY A 24 4.62 11.91 18.24
N ARG A 25 4.73 11.62 16.95
CA ARG A 25 3.93 12.25 15.86
C ARG A 25 3.00 11.29 15.13
N GLY A 26 3.16 10.00 15.35
CA GLY A 26 2.34 8.95 14.75
C GLY A 26 2.98 8.30 13.53
N THR A 27 2.14 7.66 12.72
CA THR A 27 2.57 6.82 11.61
C THR A 27 1.72 7.10 10.38
N VAL A 28 2.37 7.28 9.24
CA VAL A 28 1.76 7.40 7.91
C VAL A 28 2.07 6.14 7.13
N VAL A 29 1.03 5.54 6.55
CA VAL A 29 1.15 4.38 5.65
C VAL A 29 0.62 4.80 4.29
N THR A 30 1.43 4.66 3.26
CA THR A 30 1.08 4.95 1.86
C THR A 30 1.03 3.66 1.07
N ILE A 31 -0.02 3.48 0.27
CA ILE A 31 -0.23 2.29 -0.57
C ILE A 31 -0.42 2.78 -2.00
N GLU A 32 0.32 2.19 -2.93
CA GLU A 32 0.18 2.45 -4.37
C GLU A 32 -0.29 1.17 -5.04
N LEU A 33 -1.35 1.27 -5.86
CA LEU A 33 -1.91 0.14 -6.59
C LEU A 33 -2.00 0.50 -8.08
N PRO A 34 -1.69 -0.43 -8.99
CA PRO A 34 -1.93 -0.24 -10.41
C PRO A 34 -3.43 -0.01 -10.66
N VAL A 35 -3.77 1.11 -11.28
CA VAL A 35 -5.11 1.34 -11.80
C VAL A 35 -5.21 0.71 -13.18
N LYS A 36 -6.25 -0.09 -13.42
CA LYS A 36 -6.57 -0.47 -14.79
C LYS A 36 -6.91 0.82 -15.52
N ALA A 37 -6.21 1.13 -16.61
CA ALA A 37 -6.57 2.25 -17.46
C ALA A 37 -8.06 2.15 -17.74
N ALA A 38 -8.83 3.21 -17.42
CA ALA A 38 -10.22 3.30 -17.83
C ALA A 38 -10.20 3.14 -19.35
N GLY A 39 -10.67 1.99 -19.85
CA GLY A 39 -10.59 1.68 -21.26
C GLY A 39 -11.30 2.79 -22.03
N ALA A 40 -10.59 3.45 -22.93
CA ALA A 40 -11.24 3.94 -24.14
C ALA A 40 -11.70 2.67 -24.88
N GLN A 41 -12.96 2.31 -24.69
CA GLN A 41 -13.71 1.39 -25.54
C GLN A 41 -14.84 2.17 -26.20
#